data_AF-A0A9D8XU97-F1
#
_entry.id   AF-A0A9D8XU97-F1
#
_cell.length_a   1.000
_cell.length_b   1.000
_cell.length_c   1.000
_cell.angle_alpha   90.00
_cell.angle_beta   90.00
_cell.angle_gamma   90.00
#
_symmetry.space_group_name_H-M   'P 1'
#
loop_
_entity.id
_entity.type
_entity.pdbx_description
1 polymer ?
#
loop_
_entity_poly.entity_id
_entity_poly.type
_entity_poly.pdbx_seq_one_letter_code
_entity_poly.pdbx_strand_id
1 'polypeptide(L)'
;MVRFGYIILFAFFALCSCKEQFGDENLVVMEVGGESLYLKDVLASIPSGLNAKDSASAVEKYKKEWATNILLYNKAKENMPNTEEIDILVERYRRELFIYEYQLQKIKQNQKPIKQKEIEDYYYENSDIFLASETMVGGFSVVVPNDNPDLKELRKLFRGGDENMHDIEALCVKNGLRLDLFSEKMKPLSLVKREGMQIYDTKEFLAHHRFFESKGDNITTLLFINSSIIQGETLPLEQVKASLETILIERQKNLYLKKLASDLYEDALNNGEIKQNIASK
;
A
#
# COMPACT_ATOMS: atom_id res chain seq x y z
N MET A 1 -74.25 5.65 14.48
CA MET A 1 -73.14 6.51 14.03
C MET A 1 -71.82 5.73 14.15
N VAL A 2 -71.77 4.53 13.56
CA VAL A 2 -70.66 3.58 13.66
C VAL A 2 -70.54 2.95 12.28
N ARG A 3 -69.82 3.63 11.37
CA ARG A 3 -69.50 3.11 10.03
C ARG A 3 -68.48 3.95 9.23
N PHE A 4 -68.07 5.11 9.74
CA PHE A 4 -67.05 5.96 9.09
C PHE A 4 -65.64 5.85 9.70
N GLY A 5 -65.46 5.12 10.81
CA GLY A 5 -64.15 5.00 11.49
C GLY A 5 -63.19 3.94 10.93
N TYR A 6 -63.70 2.99 10.14
CA TYR A 6 -62.87 1.88 9.61
C TYR A 6 -62.28 2.15 8.22
N ILE A 7 -62.79 3.16 7.49
CA ILE A 7 -62.27 3.52 6.16
C ILE A 7 -61.02 4.41 6.28
N ILE A 8 -60.87 5.15 7.38
CA ILE A 8 -59.70 6.03 7.62
C ILE A 8 -58.51 5.24 8.19
N LEU A 9 -58.74 4.09 8.85
CA LEU A 9 -57.65 3.24 9.35
C LEU A 9 -57.04 2.32 8.28
N PHE A 10 -57.73 2.09 7.16
CA PHE A 10 -57.20 1.32 6.02
C PHE A 10 -56.49 2.21 4.98
N ALA A 11 -56.70 3.52 5.03
CA ALA A 11 -56.03 4.49 4.15
C ALA A 11 -54.64 4.93 4.67
N PHE A 12 -54.32 4.69 5.94
CA PHE A 12 -53.03 5.08 6.54
C PHE A 12 -51.94 4.00 6.41
N PHE A 13 -52.28 2.78 6.01
CA PHE A 13 -51.31 1.71 5.76
C PHE A 13 -50.88 1.58 4.28
N ALA A 14 -51.40 2.45 3.40
CA ALA A 14 -51.09 2.47 1.97
C ALA A 14 -49.94 3.42 1.58
N LEU A 15 -49.28 4.07 2.55
CA LEU A 15 -48.19 5.03 2.32
C LEU A 15 -46.93 4.67 3.12
N CYS A 16 -46.47 3.41 3.02
CA CYS A 16 -45.10 3.09 3.42
C CYS A 16 -44.59 1.81 2.74
N SER A 17 -44.80 1.71 1.42
CA SER A 17 -44.04 0.76 0.60
C SER A 17 -43.52 1.46 -0.65
N CYS A 18 -42.80 2.57 -0.44
CA CYS A 18 -41.63 2.81 -1.28
C CYS A 18 -40.59 1.77 -0.85
N LYS A 19 -40.71 0.55 -1.36
CA LYS A 19 -39.52 -0.25 -1.58
C LYS A 19 -38.65 0.61 -2.50
N GLU A 20 -37.47 0.99 -2.04
CA GLU A 20 -36.39 1.38 -2.95
C GLU A 20 -36.25 0.23 -3.94
N GLN A 21 -36.89 0.41 -5.10
CA GLN A 21 -36.65 -0.40 -6.26
C GLN A 21 -35.31 0.10 -6.75
N PHE A 22 -34.23 -0.42 -6.16
CA PHE A 22 -32.95 -0.47 -6.83
C PHE A 22 -33.28 -1.02 -8.22
N GLY A 23 -33.15 -0.15 -9.24
CA GLY A 23 -33.48 -0.50 -10.61
C GLY A 23 -32.83 -1.83 -10.94
N ASP A 24 -33.55 -2.68 -11.66
CA ASP A 24 -33.06 -4.02 -12.01
C ASP A 24 -31.61 -3.91 -12.50
N GLU A 25 -30.68 -4.48 -11.74
CA GLU A 25 -29.24 -4.41 -12.03
C GLU A 25 -28.93 -5.06 -13.39
N ASN A 26 -29.82 -5.92 -13.88
CA ASN A 26 -29.76 -6.52 -15.21
C ASN A 26 -30.57 -5.75 -16.27
N LEU A 27 -31.00 -4.51 -15.98
CA LEU A 27 -31.60 -3.63 -16.96
C LEU A 27 -30.56 -3.29 -18.04
N VAL A 28 -30.91 -3.55 -19.30
CA VAL A 28 -30.11 -3.13 -20.44
C VAL A 28 -30.30 -1.62 -20.64
N VAL A 29 -29.20 -0.87 -20.60
CA VAL A 29 -29.19 0.60 -20.72
C VAL A 29 -28.70 1.07 -22.08
N MET A 30 -28.06 0.21 -22.87
CA MET A 30 -27.58 0.48 -24.22
C MET A 30 -27.30 -0.83 -24.96
N GLU A 31 -27.47 -0.86 -26.27
CA GLU A 31 -27.08 -1.99 -27.13
C GLU A 31 -26.29 -1.48 -28.34
N VAL A 32 -25.18 -2.14 -28.66
CA VAL A 32 -24.31 -1.80 -29.80
C VAL A 32 -23.76 -3.09 -30.40
N GLY A 33 -23.96 -3.30 -31.70
CA GLY A 33 -23.35 -4.43 -32.41
C GLY A 33 -23.76 -5.83 -31.92
N GLY A 34 -24.90 -5.96 -31.24
CA GLY A 34 -25.37 -7.22 -30.65
C GLY A 34 -24.87 -7.46 -29.21
N GLU A 35 -24.09 -6.55 -28.64
CA GLU A 35 -23.72 -6.54 -27.23
C GLU A 35 -24.64 -5.59 -26.44
N SER A 36 -24.94 -5.96 -25.19
CA SER A 36 -25.81 -5.21 -24.29
C SER A 36 -24.99 -4.68 -23.10
N LEU A 37 -25.14 -3.40 -22.80
CA LEU A 37 -24.60 -2.76 -21.59
C LEU A 37 -25.66 -2.82 -20.49
N TYR A 38 -25.30 -3.37 -19.34
CA TYR A 38 -26.22 -3.46 -18.20
C TYR A 38 -26.03 -2.30 -17.22
N LEU A 39 -27.10 -1.94 -16.50
CA LEU A 39 -27.09 -0.89 -15.50
C LEU A 39 -26.03 -1.17 -14.41
N LYS A 40 -25.86 -2.42 -13.98
CA LYS A 40 -24.82 -2.80 -13.02
C LYS A 40 -23.40 -2.46 -13.46
N ASP A 41 -23.09 -2.62 -14.75
CA ASP A 41 -21.74 -2.36 -15.28
C ASP A 41 -21.45 -0.87 -15.29
N VAL A 42 -22.47 -0.06 -15.63
CA VAL A 42 -22.42 1.40 -15.51
C VAL A 42 -22.21 1.81 -14.06
N LEU A 43 -22.97 1.26 -13.11
CA LEU A 43 -22.84 1.62 -11.70
C LEU A 43 -21.47 1.22 -11.12
N ALA A 44 -20.94 0.05 -11.48
CA ALA A 44 -19.62 -0.41 -11.03
C ALA A 44 -18.46 0.44 -11.57
N SER A 45 -18.65 1.12 -12.70
CA SER A 45 -17.63 1.96 -13.32
C SER A 45 -17.50 3.36 -12.69
N ILE A 46 -18.46 3.78 -11.86
CA ILE A 46 -18.54 5.15 -11.34
C ILE A 46 -17.86 5.22 -9.95
N PRO A 47 -16.85 6.09 -9.77
CA PRO A 47 -16.22 6.29 -8.47
C PRO A 47 -17.22 6.80 -7.43
N SER A 48 -17.12 6.27 -6.21
CA SER A 48 -17.94 6.74 -5.09
C SER A 48 -17.58 8.18 -4.68
N GLY A 49 -18.59 8.99 -4.33
CA GLY A 49 -18.38 10.35 -3.79
C GLY A 49 -18.54 11.52 -4.77
N LEU A 50 -19.03 11.27 -6.00
CA LEU A 50 -19.35 12.32 -6.96
C LEU A 50 -20.68 13.03 -6.62
N ASN A 51 -20.76 14.33 -6.92
CA ASN A 51 -22.04 15.06 -6.86
C ASN A 51 -22.95 14.65 -8.04
N ALA A 52 -24.25 14.95 -7.96
CA ALA A 52 -25.24 14.47 -8.93
C ALA A 52 -24.94 14.85 -10.40
N LYS A 53 -24.37 16.04 -10.65
CA LYS A 53 -24.05 16.51 -12.01
C LYS A 53 -22.82 15.81 -12.58
N ASP A 54 -21.82 15.60 -11.72
CA ASP A 54 -20.58 14.91 -12.08
C ASP A 54 -20.84 13.41 -12.29
N SER A 55 -21.74 12.81 -11.50
CA SER A 55 -22.21 11.44 -11.69
C SER A 55 -22.95 11.24 -13.02
N ALA A 56 -23.87 12.13 -13.39
CA ALA A 56 -24.60 12.03 -14.66
C ALA A 56 -23.66 12.16 -15.88
N SER A 57 -22.67 13.06 -15.80
CA SER A 57 -21.68 13.25 -16.86
C SER A 57 -20.74 12.04 -16.97
N ALA A 58 -20.37 11.42 -15.83
CA ALA A 58 -19.56 10.20 -15.80
C ALA A 58 -20.30 9.00 -16.43
N VAL A 59 -21.60 8.85 -16.14
CA VAL A 59 -22.45 7.82 -16.76
C VAL A 59 -22.43 7.93 -18.28
N GLU A 60 -22.71 9.13 -18.81
CA GLU A 60 -22.79 9.33 -20.26
C GLU A 60 -21.43 9.18 -20.94
N LYS A 61 -20.35 9.60 -20.27
CA LYS A 61 -18.99 9.37 -20.73
C LYS A 61 -18.69 7.87 -20.82
N TYR A 62 -18.99 7.09 -19.77
CA TYR A 62 -18.75 5.66 -19.75
C TYR A 62 -19.54 4.91 -20.83
N LYS A 63 -20.85 5.21 -20.96
CA LYS A 63 -21.68 4.64 -22.04
C LYS A 63 -21.11 4.92 -23.43
N LYS A 64 -20.67 6.16 -23.67
CA LYS A 64 -20.05 6.55 -24.94
C LYS A 64 -18.73 5.82 -25.18
N GLU A 65 -17.86 5.71 -24.17
CA GLU A 65 -16.60 4.97 -24.26
C GLU A 65 -16.83 3.48 -24.55
N TRP A 66 -17.77 2.85 -23.84
CA TRP A 66 -18.19 1.47 -24.07
C TRP A 66 -18.68 1.25 -25.51
N ALA A 67 -19.62 2.07 -25.98
CA ALA A 67 -20.14 1.99 -27.35
C ALA A 67 -19.04 2.19 -28.40
N THR A 68 -18.18 3.18 -28.18
CA THR A 68 -17.07 3.50 -29.09
C THR A 68 -16.08 2.33 -29.16
N ASN A 69 -15.75 1.70 -28.04
CA ASN A 69 -14.87 0.54 -28.00
C ASN A 69 -15.42 -0.64 -28.80
N ILE A 70 -16.71 -0.95 -28.68
CA ILE A 70 -17.34 -2.03 -29.47
C ILE A 70 -17.31 -1.72 -30.96
N LEU A 71 -17.69 -0.49 -31.34
CA LEU A 71 -17.67 -0.08 -32.75
C LEU A 71 -16.26 -0.14 -33.34
N LEU A 72 -15.25 0.33 -32.60
CA LEU A 72 -13.84 0.25 -33.00
C LEU A 72 -13.37 -1.20 -33.09
N TYR A 73 -13.70 -2.05 -32.12
CA TYR A 73 -13.35 -3.47 -32.11
C TYR A 73 -13.95 -4.21 -33.32
N ASN A 74 -15.24 -4.01 -33.59
CA ASN A 74 -15.92 -4.57 -34.75
C ASN A 74 -15.25 -4.10 -36.05
N LYS A 75 -14.91 -2.81 -36.13
CA LYS A 75 -14.22 -2.28 -37.30
C LYS A 75 -12.80 -2.85 -37.46
N ALA A 76 -12.07 -3.02 -36.37
CA ALA A 76 -10.75 -3.63 -36.39
C ALA A 76 -10.82 -5.09 -36.89
N LYS A 77 -11.79 -5.86 -36.39
CA LYS A 77 -12.00 -7.26 -36.79
C LYS A 77 -12.35 -7.41 -38.28
N GLU A 78 -13.18 -6.51 -38.83
CA GLU A 78 -13.50 -6.50 -40.26
C GLU A 78 -12.29 -6.23 -41.17
N ASN A 79 -11.32 -5.44 -40.69
CA ASN A 79 -10.24 -4.90 -41.52
C ASN A 79 -8.86 -5.53 -41.23
N MET A 80 -8.78 -6.50 -40.31
CA MET A 80 -7.52 -7.21 -40.01
C MET A 80 -7.41 -8.50 -40.84
N PRO A 81 -6.37 -8.63 -41.70
CA PRO A 81 -6.23 -9.78 -42.60
C PRO A 81 -5.69 -11.05 -41.92
N ASN A 82 -5.08 -10.97 -40.74
CA ASN A 82 -4.55 -12.14 -40.00
C ASN A 82 -4.81 -11.99 -38.49
N THR A 83 -5.68 -12.82 -37.92
CA THR A 83 -5.97 -12.85 -36.47
C THR A 83 -5.19 -13.92 -35.72
N GLU A 84 -4.45 -14.80 -36.41
CA GLU A 84 -3.77 -15.94 -35.80
C GLU A 84 -2.73 -15.49 -34.76
N GLU A 85 -1.99 -14.41 -35.02
CA GLU A 85 -1.05 -13.83 -34.05
C GLU A 85 -1.75 -13.34 -32.78
N ILE A 86 -2.94 -12.75 -32.91
CA ILE A 86 -3.76 -12.30 -31.78
C ILE A 86 -4.23 -13.51 -30.98
N ASP A 87 -4.71 -14.56 -31.65
CA ASP A 87 -5.17 -15.78 -30.99
C ASP A 87 -4.01 -16.48 -30.24
N ILE A 88 -2.81 -16.51 -30.83
CA ILE A 88 -1.59 -17.01 -30.16
C ILE A 88 -1.25 -16.19 -28.91
N LEU A 89 -1.37 -14.86 -28.97
CA LEU A 89 -1.11 -13.98 -27.83
C LEU A 89 -2.14 -14.19 -26.72
N VAL A 90 -3.43 -14.28 -27.06
CA VAL A 90 -4.51 -14.54 -26.10
C VAL A 90 -4.31 -15.89 -25.42
N GLU A 91 -4.02 -16.95 -26.18
CA GLU A 91 -3.78 -18.28 -25.61
C GLU A 91 -2.50 -18.35 -24.78
N ARG A 92 -1.46 -17.59 -25.14
CA ARG A 92 -0.26 -17.45 -24.30
C ARG A 92 -0.60 -16.78 -22.97
N TYR A 93 -1.28 -15.65 -23.01
CA TYR A 93 -1.66 -14.91 -21.80
C TYR A 93 -2.60 -15.75 -20.91
N ARG A 94 -3.55 -16.46 -21.51
CA ARG A 94 -4.43 -17.38 -20.79
C ARG A 94 -3.63 -18.46 -20.04
N ARG A 95 -2.64 -19.08 -20.68
CA ARG A 95 -1.75 -20.06 -20.03
C ARG A 95 -0.96 -19.44 -18.89
N GLU A 96 -0.37 -18.27 -19.10
CA GLU A 96 0.38 -17.54 -18.07
C GLU A 96 -0.50 -17.23 -16.85
N LEU A 97 -1.74 -16.80 -17.08
CA LEU A 97 -2.70 -16.53 -16.00
C LEU A 97 -3.03 -17.78 -15.19
N PHE A 98 -3.29 -18.92 -15.85
CA PHE A 98 -3.53 -20.19 -15.15
C PHE A 98 -2.33 -20.63 -14.31
N ILE A 99 -1.11 -20.51 -14.86
CA ILE A 99 0.13 -20.83 -14.14
C ILE A 99 0.27 -19.91 -12.93
N TYR A 100 0.08 -18.61 -13.10
CA TYR A 100 0.19 -17.62 -12.04
C TYR A 100 -0.79 -17.89 -10.89
N GLU A 101 -2.08 -18.09 -11.19
CA GLU A 101 -3.09 -18.39 -10.17
C GLU A 101 -2.80 -19.70 -9.42
N TYR A 102 -2.35 -20.73 -10.14
CA TYR A 102 -1.91 -21.98 -9.52
C TYR A 102 -0.73 -21.77 -8.57
N GLN A 103 0.29 -21.01 -9.00
CA GLN A 103 1.44 -20.68 -8.17
C GLN A 103 1.05 -19.89 -6.92
N LEU A 104 0.18 -18.87 -7.05
CA LEU A 104 -0.35 -18.12 -5.90
C LEU A 104 -1.06 -19.04 -4.89
N GLN A 105 -1.93 -19.93 -5.37
CA GLN A 105 -2.63 -20.88 -4.53
C GLN A 105 -1.64 -21.79 -3.79
N LYS A 106 -0.63 -22.31 -4.49
CA LYS A 106 0.37 -23.21 -3.92
C LYS A 106 1.29 -22.53 -2.91
N ILE A 107 1.70 -21.28 -3.17
CA ILE A 107 2.41 -20.44 -2.20
C ILE A 107 1.56 -20.27 -0.94
N LYS A 108 0.30 -19.84 -1.08
CA LYS A 108 -0.59 -19.57 0.06
C LYS A 108 -0.81 -20.82 0.93
N GLN A 109 -0.91 -22.00 0.32
CA GLN A 109 -1.05 -23.28 1.04
C GLN A 109 0.21 -23.71 1.79
N ASN A 110 1.40 -23.32 1.33
CA ASN A 110 2.68 -23.82 1.84
C ASN A 110 3.52 -22.74 2.54
N GLN A 111 3.00 -21.51 2.65
CA GLN A 111 3.70 -20.40 3.29
C GLN A 111 3.90 -20.69 4.77
N LYS A 112 5.15 -20.59 5.22
CA LYS A 112 5.52 -20.77 6.63
C LYS A 112 5.94 -19.42 7.21
N PRO A 113 5.62 -19.14 8.49
CA PRO A 113 6.10 -17.93 9.13
C PRO A 113 7.64 -17.95 9.18
N ILE A 114 8.25 -16.79 8.92
CA ILE A 114 9.69 -16.62 9.06
C ILE A 114 10.03 -16.66 10.56
N LYS A 115 11.01 -17.49 10.92
CA LYS A 115 11.42 -17.61 12.32
C LYS A 115 12.38 -16.48 12.67
N GLN A 116 12.33 -16.00 13.90
CA GLN A 116 13.26 -14.97 14.39
C GLN A 116 14.73 -15.38 14.19
N LYS A 117 15.05 -16.66 14.45
CA LYS A 117 16.38 -17.20 14.20
C LYS A 117 16.81 -17.11 12.72
N GLU A 118 15.89 -17.32 11.79
CA GLU A 118 16.17 -17.26 10.34
C GLU A 118 16.50 -15.83 9.90
N ILE A 119 15.88 -14.83 10.54
CA ILE A 119 16.19 -13.41 10.36
C ILE A 119 17.60 -13.10 10.89
N GLU A 120 17.90 -13.55 12.12
CA GLU A 120 19.19 -13.33 12.76
C GLU A 120 20.33 -13.99 11.98
N ASP A 121 20.20 -15.27 11.65
CA ASP A 121 21.20 -16.03 10.89
C ASP A 121 21.49 -15.32 9.56
N TYR A 122 20.44 -14.93 8.81
CA TYR A 122 20.61 -14.24 7.53
C TYR A 122 21.27 -12.86 7.68
N TYR A 123 20.90 -12.10 8.72
CA TYR A 123 21.52 -10.79 8.97
C TYR A 123 23.01 -10.93 9.30
N TYR A 124 23.40 -11.83 10.21
CA TYR A 124 24.80 -11.98 10.60
C TYR A 124 25.66 -12.57 9.49
N GLU A 125 25.12 -13.48 8.67
CA GLU A 125 25.81 -14.03 7.49
C GLU A 125 26.02 -13.01 6.37
N ASN A 126 25.21 -11.94 6.32
CA ASN A 126 25.21 -10.94 5.23
C ASN A 126 25.26 -9.50 5.79
N SER A 127 25.91 -9.29 6.93
CA SER A 127 25.88 -7.98 7.63
C SER A 127 26.55 -6.85 6.84
N ASP A 128 27.44 -7.20 5.91
CA ASP A 128 28.19 -6.31 5.03
C ASP A 128 27.33 -5.61 3.98
N ILE A 129 26.15 -6.16 3.63
CA ILE A 129 25.24 -5.52 2.66
C ILE A 129 24.23 -4.57 3.31
N PHE A 130 24.09 -4.58 4.65
CA PHE A 130 23.16 -3.71 5.37
C PHE A 130 23.83 -2.41 5.77
N LEU A 131 24.34 -1.65 4.81
CA LEU A 131 24.99 -0.36 5.08
C LEU A 131 23.98 0.78 5.04
N ALA A 132 24.14 1.74 5.95
CA ALA A 132 23.36 2.97 5.95
C ALA A 132 23.68 3.79 4.68
N SER A 133 22.70 3.96 3.79
CA SER A 133 22.85 4.73 2.55
C SER A 133 23.05 6.22 2.81
N GLU A 134 22.58 6.71 3.96
CA GLU A 134 22.80 8.04 4.50
C GLU A 134 22.87 7.97 6.04
N THR A 135 23.32 9.04 6.70
CA THR A 135 23.36 9.06 8.17
C THR A 135 21.95 8.95 8.75
N MET A 136 21.75 7.94 9.59
CA MET A 136 20.50 7.71 10.31
C MET A 136 20.64 8.24 11.73
N VAL A 137 19.57 8.81 12.28
CA VAL A 137 19.54 9.35 13.65
C VAL A 137 18.31 8.85 14.40
N GLY A 138 18.51 8.55 15.67
CA GLY A 138 17.50 8.18 16.64
C GLY A 138 17.31 9.30 17.66
N GLY A 139 16.08 9.45 18.13
CA GLY A 139 15.73 10.52 19.06
C GLY A 139 14.25 10.88 18.98
N PHE A 140 13.94 12.13 19.31
CA PHE A 140 12.57 12.61 19.36
C PHE A 140 12.46 14.11 19.03
N SER A 141 11.30 14.53 18.55
CA SER A 141 11.03 15.93 18.24
C SER A 141 9.59 16.35 18.51
N VAL A 142 9.38 17.65 18.73
CA VAL A 142 8.06 18.25 18.82
C VAL A 142 8.04 19.59 18.11
N VAL A 143 6.94 19.88 17.42
CA VAL A 143 6.66 21.20 16.85
C VAL A 143 5.66 21.90 17.75
N VAL A 144 6.04 23.09 18.23
CA VAL A 144 5.29 23.84 19.26
C VAL A 144 4.95 25.22 18.72
N PRO A 145 3.70 25.70 18.86
CA PRO A 145 3.37 27.10 18.60
C PRO A 145 4.21 28.06 19.45
N ASN A 146 4.64 29.18 18.86
CA ASN A 146 5.52 30.14 19.54
C ASN A 146 4.87 30.80 20.76
N ASP A 147 3.55 30.86 20.81
CA ASP A 147 2.72 31.41 21.89
C ASP A 147 2.32 30.36 22.94
N ASN A 148 2.73 29.10 22.79
CA ASN A 148 2.42 28.05 23.76
C ASN A 148 3.04 28.39 25.14
N PRO A 149 2.23 28.39 26.23
CA PRO A 149 2.69 28.82 27.56
C PRO A 149 3.78 27.91 28.15
N ASP A 150 3.78 26.62 27.79
CA ASP A 150 4.70 25.62 28.30
C ASP A 150 5.99 25.49 27.45
N LEU A 151 6.15 26.31 26.39
CA LEU A 151 7.32 26.23 25.49
C LEU A 151 8.66 26.39 26.23
N LYS A 152 8.72 27.25 27.26
CA LYS A 152 9.95 27.42 28.07
C LYS A 152 10.28 26.17 28.88
N GLU A 153 9.25 25.50 29.40
CA GLU A 153 9.41 24.27 30.17
C GLU A 153 9.83 23.12 29.25
N LEU A 154 9.17 22.97 28.10
CA LEU A 154 9.54 22.00 27.07
C LEU A 154 11.01 22.14 26.64
N ARG A 155 11.52 23.36 26.42
CA ARG A 155 12.95 23.58 26.14
C ARG A 155 13.87 23.04 27.23
N LYS A 156 13.51 23.25 28.50
CA LYS A 156 14.32 22.78 29.64
C LYS A 156 14.33 21.25 29.66
N LEU A 157 13.18 20.62 29.49
CA LEU A 157 13.05 19.16 29.50
C LEU A 157 13.83 18.52 28.34
N PHE A 158 13.69 19.05 27.12
CA PHE A 158 14.39 18.56 25.94
C PHE A 158 15.92 18.59 26.09
N ARG A 159 16.50 19.55 26.83
CA ARG A 159 17.95 19.57 27.10
C ARG A 159 18.43 18.42 27.98
N GLY A 160 17.56 17.89 28.85
CA GLY A 160 17.86 16.68 29.64
C GLY A 160 17.60 15.37 28.87
N GLY A 161 17.07 15.45 27.65
CA GLY A 161 16.95 14.28 26.78
C GLY A 161 15.99 13.22 27.32
N ASP A 162 16.39 11.96 27.16
CA ASP A 162 15.57 10.78 27.47
C ASP A 162 15.18 10.69 28.96
N GLU A 163 15.97 11.25 29.88
CA GLU A 163 15.66 11.25 31.32
C GLU A 163 14.35 11.97 31.65
N ASN A 164 13.96 12.94 30.81
CA ASN A 164 12.76 13.73 30.98
C ASN A 164 11.59 13.25 30.10
N MET A 165 11.70 12.09 29.45
CA MET A 165 10.71 11.64 28.45
C MET A 165 9.28 11.61 29.01
N HIS A 166 9.10 11.13 30.24
CA HIS A 166 7.78 11.07 30.86
C HIS A 166 7.11 12.44 30.99
N ASP A 167 7.87 13.45 31.43
CA ASP A 167 7.37 14.83 31.59
C ASP A 167 7.14 15.49 30.22
N ILE A 168 7.99 15.19 29.23
CA ILE A 168 7.83 15.66 27.85
C ILE A 168 6.52 15.12 27.26
N GLU A 169 6.26 13.83 27.39
CA GLU A 169 5.02 13.19 26.94
C GLU A 169 3.80 13.80 27.61
N ALA A 170 3.83 13.98 28.93
CA ALA A 170 2.75 14.58 29.69
C ALA A 170 2.42 16.01 29.22
N LEU A 171 3.44 16.85 28.98
CA LEU A 171 3.25 18.19 28.45
C LEU A 171 2.76 18.18 27.00
N CYS A 172 3.25 17.26 26.16
CA CYS A 172 2.76 17.13 24.80
C CYS A 172 1.26 16.79 24.78
N VAL A 173 0.82 15.84 25.61
CA VAL A 173 -0.60 15.48 25.75
C VAL A 173 -1.43 16.66 26.25
N LYS A 174 -0.98 17.34 27.32
CA LYS A 174 -1.65 18.53 27.89
C LYS A 174 -1.88 19.61 26.83
N ASN A 175 -0.92 19.81 25.95
CA ASN A 175 -0.93 20.88 24.94
C ASN A 175 -1.47 20.44 23.57
N GLY A 176 -1.87 19.17 23.42
CA GLY A 176 -2.30 18.63 22.11
C GLY A 176 -1.19 18.63 21.06
N LEU A 177 0.08 18.52 21.48
CA LEU A 177 1.24 18.51 20.61
C LEU A 177 1.57 17.08 20.18
N ARG A 178 1.96 16.93 18.92
CA ARG A 178 2.44 15.65 18.39
C ARG A 178 3.92 15.47 18.72
N LEU A 179 4.21 14.55 19.63
CA LEU A 179 5.56 14.04 19.87
C LEU A 179 5.92 13.01 18.80
N ASP A 180 7.02 13.24 18.09
CA ASP A 180 7.54 12.34 17.07
C ASP A 180 8.75 11.58 17.64
N LEU A 181 8.55 10.29 17.95
CA LEU A 181 9.56 9.40 18.49
C LEU A 181 10.16 8.55 17.36
N PHE A 182 11.48 8.56 17.24
CA PHE A 182 12.22 7.83 16.21
C PHE A 182 13.51 7.21 16.74
N SER A 183 13.59 6.92 18.05
CA SER A 183 14.69 6.16 18.66
C SER A 183 14.73 4.70 18.18
N GLU A 184 13.57 4.05 18.04
CA GLU A 184 13.48 2.65 17.59
C GLU A 184 13.56 2.50 16.08
N LYS A 185 12.86 3.39 15.36
CA LYS A 185 12.86 3.45 13.89
C LYS A 185 13.55 4.72 13.49
N MET A 186 14.86 4.63 13.32
CA MET A 186 15.71 5.79 13.05
C MET A 186 15.30 6.44 11.74
N LYS A 187 15.47 7.76 11.67
CA LYS A 187 15.17 8.55 10.47
C LYS A 187 16.47 9.00 9.81
N PRO A 188 16.47 9.15 8.48
CA PRO A 188 17.48 9.94 7.81
C PRO A 188 17.73 11.30 8.47
N LEU A 189 18.99 11.67 8.66
CA LEU A 189 19.37 12.99 9.13
C LEU A 189 18.80 14.08 8.20
N SER A 190 18.75 13.81 6.90
CA SER A 190 18.19 14.70 5.88
C SER A 190 16.72 15.08 6.14
N LEU A 191 15.92 14.17 6.71
CA LEU A 191 14.50 14.40 7.02
C LEU A 191 14.28 15.16 8.34
N VAL A 192 15.21 15.04 9.29
CA VAL A 192 15.11 15.74 10.58
C VAL A 192 15.90 17.05 10.62
N LYS A 193 16.80 17.27 9.67
CA LYS A 193 17.56 18.51 9.53
C LYS A 193 16.61 19.71 9.43
N ARG A 194 16.96 20.80 10.10
CA ARG A 194 16.21 22.07 10.09
C ARG A 194 17.14 23.22 9.72
N GLU A 195 16.52 24.34 9.35
CA GLU A 195 17.25 25.59 9.13
C GLU A 195 18.03 25.98 10.39
N GLY A 196 19.27 26.47 10.22
CA GLY A 196 20.18 26.78 11.32
C GLY A 196 21.07 25.62 11.78
N MET A 197 20.80 24.38 11.38
CA MET A 197 21.73 23.26 11.62
C MET A 197 22.89 23.30 10.60
N GLN A 198 23.94 24.04 10.94
CA GLN A 198 25.17 24.11 10.15
C GLN A 198 26.05 22.88 10.43
N ILE A 199 25.89 21.86 9.59
CA ILE A 199 26.62 20.59 9.69
C ILE A 199 27.71 20.58 8.63
N TYR A 200 28.96 20.73 9.06
CA TYR A 200 30.15 20.63 8.18
C TYR A 200 30.74 19.22 8.21
N ASP A 201 31.00 18.70 9.42
CA ASP A 201 31.33 17.30 9.68
C ASP A 201 30.20 16.66 10.47
N THR A 202 29.50 15.70 9.86
CA THR A 202 28.33 15.06 10.47
C THR A 202 28.69 14.27 11.74
N LYS A 203 29.84 13.61 11.77
CA LYS A 203 30.24 12.75 12.88
C LYS A 203 30.61 13.58 14.10
N GLU A 204 31.43 14.61 13.92
CA GLU A 204 31.80 15.55 14.98
C GLU A 204 30.59 16.34 15.47
N PHE A 205 29.72 16.78 14.56
CA PHE A 205 28.52 17.53 14.90
C PHE A 205 27.58 16.73 15.82
N LEU A 206 27.26 15.49 15.45
CA LEU A 206 26.38 14.62 16.24
C LEU A 206 27.00 14.14 17.56
N ALA A 207 28.34 14.12 17.66
CA ALA A 207 29.03 13.78 18.90
C ALA A 207 28.86 14.87 19.98
N HIS A 208 28.83 16.14 19.58
CA HIS A 208 28.83 17.29 20.51
C HIS A 208 27.47 17.96 20.67
N HIS A 209 26.52 17.73 19.77
CA HIS A 209 25.22 18.39 19.77
C HIS A 209 24.10 17.36 19.76
N ARG A 210 23.30 17.35 20.83
CA ARG A 210 22.16 16.44 20.98
C ARG A 210 20.81 17.17 20.95
N PHE A 211 20.75 18.38 21.50
CA PHE A 211 19.55 19.21 21.50
C PHE A 211 19.65 20.31 20.46
N PHE A 212 18.58 20.50 19.70
CA PHE A 212 18.46 21.52 18.68
C PHE A 212 17.11 22.22 18.77
N GLU A 213 17.13 23.54 18.55
CA GLU A 213 15.94 24.37 18.46
C GLU A 213 15.97 25.10 17.11
N SER A 214 14.90 24.99 16.36
CA SER A 214 14.68 25.75 15.13
C SER A 214 13.44 26.61 15.31
N LYS A 215 13.63 27.92 15.32
CA LYS A 215 12.55 28.89 15.47
C LYS A 215 12.14 29.43 14.10
N GLY A 216 10.90 29.19 13.71
CA GLY A 216 10.24 29.87 12.59
C GLY A 216 9.31 30.98 13.08
N ASP A 217 8.52 31.53 12.16
CA ASP A 217 7.66 32.69 12.43
C ASP A 217 6.58 32.40 13.49
N ASN A 218 5.88 31.27 13.36
CA ASN A 218 4.75 30.90 14.24
C ASN A 218 5.01 29.64 15.06
N ILE A 219 6.06 28.88 14.75
CA ILE A 219 6.36 27.60 15.39
C ILE A 219 7.84 27.50 15.78
N THR A 220 8.09 26.77 16.85
CA THR A 220 9.42 26.35 17.30
C THR A 220 9.47 24.83 17.24
N THR A 221 10.45 24.27 16.56
CA THR A 221 10.73 22.83 16.58
C THR A 221 11.83 22.56 17.59
N LEU A 222 11.55 21.65 18.53
CA LEU A 222 12.54 21.11 19.46
C LEU A 222 12.90 19.70 18.99
N LEU A 223 14.19 19.41 18.86
CA LEU A 223 14.73 18.14 18.42
C LEU A 223 15.78 17.67 19.42
N PHE A 224 15.70 16.40 19.80
CA PHE A 224 16.75 15.73 20.54
C PHE A 224 17.22 14.49 19.76
N ILE A 225 18.53 14.34 19.59
CA ILE A 225 19.18 13.20 18.97
C ILE A 225 19.98 12.48 20.04
N ASN A 226 19.68 11.20 20.28
CA ASN A 226 20.36 10.37 21.27
C ASN A 226 21.28 9.31 20.66
N SER A 227 21.11 8.99 19.38
CA SER A 227 21.85 7.93 18.68
C SER A 227 21.99 8.26 17.19
N SER A 228 23.03 7.73 16.57
CA SER A 228 23.31 7.92 15.14
C SER A 228 24.05 6.73 14.55
N ILE A 229 23.78 6.44 13.28
CA ILE A 229 24.53 5.51 12.43
C ILE A 229 25.04 6.34 11.25
N ILE A 230 26.35 6.45 11.11
CA ILE A 230 26.95 7.27 10.04
C ILE A 230 26.77 6.56 8.70
N GLN A 231 26.61 7.34 7.63
CA GLN A 231 26.60 6.80 6.27
C GLN A 231 27.76 5.82 6.04
N GLY A 232 27.44 4.64 5.50
CA GLY A 232 28.41 3.57 5.24
C GLY A 232 28.66 2.64 6.43
N GLU A 233 28.17 2.93 7.63
CA GLU A 233 28.20 1.99 8.75
C GLU A 233 27.07 0.95 8.62
N THR A 234 27.26 -0.21 9.24
CA THR A 234 26.25 -1.29 9.26
C THR A 234 25.03 -0.87 10.07
N LEU A 235 23.85 -0.97 9.47
CA LEU A 235 22.56 -0.81 10.12
C LEU A 235 22.32 -1.99 11.08
N PRO A 236 22.02 -1.74 12.37
CA PRO A 236 21.64 -2.78 13.32
C PRO A 236 20.43 -3.58 12.83
N LEU A 237 20.34 -4.84 13.28
CA LEU A 237 19.26 -5.76 12.92
C LEU A 237 17.87 -5.13 13.10
N GLU A 238 17.66 -4.40 14.20
CA GLU A 238 16.41 -3.75 14.54
C GLU A 238 15.95 -2.75 13.45
N GLN A 239 16.88 -2.09 12.77
CA GLN A 239 16.59 -1.12 11.70
C GLN A 239 16.16 -1.81 10.40
N VAL A 240 16.67 -3.02 10.13
CA VAL A 240 16.43 -3.73 8.87
C VAL A 240 15.47 -4.92 9.00
N LYS A 241 15.03 -5.25 10.21
CA LYS A 241 14.21 -6.44 10.52
C LYS A 241 12.98 -6.61 9.62
N ALA A 242 12.20 -5.54 9.42
CA ALA A 242 10.99 -5.59 8.59
C ALA A 242 11.30 -5.82 7.09
N SER A 243 12.37 -5.17 6.60
CA SER A 243 12.87 -5.37 5.24
C SER A 243 13.41 -6.79 5.06
N LEU A 244 14.14 -7.30 6.04
CA LEU A 244 14.66 -8.67 6.08
C LEU A 244 13.55 -9.71 6.04
N GLU A 245 12.50 -9.52 6.84
CA GLU A 245 11.35 -10.43 6.83
C GLU A 245 10.71 -10.50 5.43
N THR A 246 10.57 -9.35 4.77
CA THR A 246 10.06 -9.27 3.39
C THR A 246 10.98 -10.01 2.41
N ILE A 247 12.30 -9.79 2.50
CA ILE A 247 13.30 -10.47 1.67
C ILE A 247 13.22 -11.99 1.86
N LEU A 248 13.12 -12.46 3.11
CA LEU A 248 13.07 -13.89 3.42
C LEU A 248 11.76 -14.53 2.96
N ILE A 249 10.63 -13.82 3.06
CA ILE A 249 9.35 -14.26 2.49
C ILE A 249 9.48 -14.45 0.98
N GLU A 250 10.03 -13.46 0.26
CA GLU A 250 10.20 -13.56 -1.19
C GLU A 250 11.21 -14.65 -1.58
N ARG A 251 12.28 -14.83 -0.80
CA ARG A 251 13.23 -15.93 -0.99
C ARG A 251 12.55 -17.29 -0.82
N GLN A 252 11.74 -17.46 0.23
CA GLN A 252 11.00 -18.70 0.49
C GLN A 252 10.02 -19.01 -0.66
N LYS A 253 9.26 -18.03 -1.13
CA LYS A 253 8.36 -18.18 -2.29
C LYS A 253 9.11 -18.64 -3.54
N ASN A 254 10.21 -17.96 -3.87
CA ASN A 254 11.02 -18.29 -5.04
C ASN A 254 11.62 -19.69 -4.97
N LEU A 255 12.15 -20.10 -3.81
CA LEU A 255 12.67 -21.45 -3.61
C LEU A 255 11.59 -22.51 -3.75
N TYR A 256 10.40 -22.25 -3.18
CA TYR A 256 9.26 -23.15 -3.30
C TYR A 256 8.81 -23.32 -4.75
N LEU A 257 8.65 -22.22 -5.50
CA LEU A 257 8.23 -22.29 -6.91
C LEU A 257 9.24 -23.01 -7.80
N LYS A 258 10.55 -22.77 -7.58
CA LYS A 258 11.61 -23.51 -8.29
C LYS A 258 11.52 -25.00 -8.03
N LYS A 259 11.34 -25.38 -6.77
CA LYS A 259 11.17 -26.79 -6.40
C LYS A 259 9.91 -27.39 -7.03
N LEU A 260 8.77 -26.71 -6.92
CA LEU A 260 7.51 -27.16 -7.51
C LEU A 260 7.64 -27.40 -9.03
N ALA A 261 8.31 -26.52 -9.75
CA ALA A 261 8.54 -26.69 -11.18
C ALA A 261 9.47 -27.88 -11.48
N SER A 262 10.53 -28.06 -10.68
CA SER A 262 11.45 -29.20 -10.81
C SER A 262 10.73 -30.52 -10.57
N ASP A 263 9.97 -30.61 -9.47
CA ASP A 263 9.22 -31.80 -9.07
C ASP A 263 8.20 -32.18 -10.16
N LEU A 264 7.44 -31.21 -10.69
CA LEU A 264 6.49 -31.45 -11.80
C LEU A 264 7.17 -31.96 -13.07
N TYR A 265 8.34 -31.43 -13.41
CA TYR A 265 9.10 -31.85 -14.58
C TYR A 265 9.64 -33.27 -14.41
N GLU A 266 10.22 -33.58 -13.25
CA GLU A 266 10.75 -34.91 -12.93
C GLU A 266 9.64 -35.96 -12.89
N ASP A 267 8.49 -35.65 -12.29
CA ASP A 267 7.33 -36.53 -12.26
C ASP A 267 6.82 -36.82 -13.68
N ALA A 268 6.70 -35.79 -14.52
CA ALA A 268 6.26 -35.95 -15.91
C ALA A 268 7.27 -36.76 -16.75
N LEU A 269 8.56 -36.65 -16.45
CA LEU A 269 9.61 -37.46 -17.08
C LEU A 269 9.51 -38.93 -16.63
N ASN A 270 9.35 -39.19 -15.34
CA ASN A 270 9.25 -40.53 -14.76
C ASN A 270 7.97 -41.27 -15.19
N ASN A 271 6.87 -40.52 -15.37
CA ASN A 271 5.59 -41.07 -15.81
C ASN A 271 5.46 -41.19 -17.34
N GLY A 272 6.49 -40.79 -18.10
CA GLY A 272 6.50 -40.87 -19.56
C GLY A 272 5.59 -39.87 -20.26
N GLU A 273 5.16 -38.81 -19.57
CA GLU A 273 4.38 -37.70 -20.15
C GLU A 273 5.26 -36.83 -21.06
N ILE A 274 6.55 -36.71 -20.73
CA ILE A 274 7.54 -36.01 -21.55
C ILE A 274 8.15 -36.98 -22.56
N LYS A 275 7.93 -36.71 -23.86
CA LYS A 275 8.56 -37.43 -24.97
C LYS A 275 9.61 -36.56 -25.65
N GLN A 276 10.88 -36.94 -25.55
CA GLN A 276 11.97 -36.23 -26.22
C GLN A 276 12.18 -36.80 -27.62
N ASN A 277 11.67 -36.10 -28.63
CA ASN A 277 11.94 -36.44 -30.02
C ASN A 277 13.22 -35.72 -30.46
N ILE A 278 14.33 -36.43 -30.54
CA ILE A 278 15.56 -35.91 -31.14
C ILE A 278 15.41 -36.02 -32.66
N ALA A 279 15.39 -34.90 -33.36
CA ALA A 279 15.47 -34.91 -34.81
C ALA A 279 16.87 -35.38 -35.23
N SER A 280 16.97 -36.62 -35.73
CA SER A 280 18.15 -37.09 -36.46
C SER A 280 18.32 -36.22 -37.71
N LYS A 281 19.40 -35.44 -37.73
CA LYS A 281 19.88 -34.74 -38.93
C LYS A 281 20.38 -35.73 -39.98
#